data_AF-A0A0J5FQ78-F1
#
_entry.id   AF-A0A0J5FQ78-F1
#
_cell.length_a   1.000
_cell.length_b   1.000
_cell.length_c   1.000
_cell.angle_alpha   90.00
_cell.angle_beta   90.00
_cell.angle_gamma   90.00
#
_symmetry.space_group_name_H-M   'P 1'
#
loop_
_entity.id
_entity.type
_entity.pdbx_description
1 polymer ?
#
loop_
_entity_poly.entity_id
_entity_poly.type
_entity_poly.pdbx_seq_one_letter_code
_entity_poly.pdbx_strand_id
1 'polypeptide(L)' 'MISLLEIRNAVALNGRTDARSLSYQFSAPLPMVEAMLKQLVAMGKLEEVDASSCLSGGCKQCPETQKCGSKIYQLSVKN' A
#
# COMPACT_ATOMS: atom_id res chain seq x y z
N MET A 1 18.93 -3.28 -5.33
CA MET A 1 17.89 -4.30 -5.06
C MET A 1 17.04 -3.77 -3.93
N ILE A 2 15.72 -3.90 -4.01
CA ILE A 2 14.80 -3.44 -2.97
C ILE A 2 14.70 -4.49 -1.86
N SER A 3 14.72 -4.04 -0.60
CA SER A 3 14.57 -4.89 0.59
C SER A 3 13.20 -4.73 1.27
N LEU A 4 12.80 -5.71 2.08
CA LEU A 4 11.57 -5.64 2.88
C LEU A 4 11.57 -4.46 3.86
N LEU A 5 12.76 -4.08 4.36
CA LEU A 5 12.90 -2.95 5.26
C LEU A 5 12.64 -1.62 4.54
N GLU A 6 13.10 -1.47 3.30
CA GLU A 6 12.82 -0.28 2.49
C GLU A 6 11.33 -0.13 2.18
N ILE A 7 10.64 -1.22 1.83
CA ILE A 7 9.18 -1.20 1.65
C ILE A 7 8.49 -0.79 2.95
N ARG A 8 8.83 -1.39 4.09
CA ARG A 8 8.24 -1.01 5.39
C ARG A 8 8.48 0.46 5.70
N ASN A 9 9.70 0.96 5.51
CA ASN A 9 10.06 2.36 5.78
C ASN A 9 9.28 3.30 4.85
N ALA A 10 9.10 2.96 3.58
CA ALA A 10 8.27 3.75 2.68
C ALA A 10 6.80 3.78 3.14
N VAL A 11 6.23 2.67 3.59
CA VAL A 11 4.88 2.67 4.19
C VAL A 11 4.84 3.56 5.44
N ALA A 12 5.86 3.50 6.30
CA ALA A 12 5.96 4.34 7.50
C ALA A 12 5.99 5.84 7.17
N LEU A 13 6.75 6.23 6.14
CA LEU A 13 6.88 7.62 5.71
C LEU A 13 5.63 8.17 5.03
N ASN A 14 4.94 7.34 4.25
CA ASN A 14 3.70 7.73 3.57
C ASN A 14 2.45 7.59 4.48
N GLY A 15 2.58 6.90 5.62
CA GLY A 15 1.49 6.54 6.54
C GLY A 15 0.57 5.45 5.98
N ARG A 16 -0.07 5.73 4.85
CA ARG A 16 -0.96 4.82 4.09
C ARG A 16 -0.57 4.86 2.62
N THR A 17 -0.34 3.69 2.02
CA THR A 17 0.06 3.62 0.60
C THR A 17 -0.39 2.32 -0.04
N ASP A 18 -0.51 2.33 -1.37
CA ASP A 18 -0.83 1.15 -2.18
C ASP A 18 0.42 0.58 -2.87
N ALA A 19 0.31 -0.67 -3.34
CA ALA A 19 1.42 -1.38 -3.99
C ALA A 19 1.87 -0.71 -5.30
N ARG A 20 0.99 -0.01 -6.02
CA ARG A 20 1.31 0.67 -7.28
C ARG A 20 2.13 1.92 -7.03
N SER A 21 1.77 2.72 -6.02
CA SER A 21 2.57 3.87 -5.59
C SER A 21 4.01 3.46 -5.21
N LEU A 22 4.16 2.37 -4.45
CA LEU A 22 5.47 1.82 -4.09
C LEU A 22 6.22 1.25 -5.31
N SER A 23 5.52 0.56 -6.22
CA SER A 23 6.10 0.06 -7.48
C SER A 23 6.71 1.18 -8.32
N TYR A 24 6.01 2.32 -8.45
CA TYR A 24 6.57 3.51 -9.12
C TYR A 24 7.74 4.12 -8.34
N GLN A 25 7.61 4.29 -7.02
CA GLN A 25 8.65 4.89 -6.18
C GLN A 25 9.98 4.14 -6.28
N PHE A 26 9.92 2.81 -6.26
CA PHE A 26 11.12 1.96 -6.30
C PHE A 26 11.48 1.46 -7.70
N SER A 27 10.72 1.86 -8.73
CA SER A 27 10.87 1.35 -10.10
C SER A 27 10.94 -0.20 -10.14
N ALA A 28 10.12 -0.84 -9.31
CA ALA A 28 10.10 -2.29 -9.11
C ALA A 28 8.82 -2.89 -9.69
N PRO A 29 8.83 -4.14 -10.19
CA PRO A 29 7.62 -4.79 -10.70
C PRO A 29 6.53 -4.88 -9.62
N LEU A 30 5.31 -4.47 -9.96
CA LEU A 30 4.14 -4.57 -9.08
C LEU A 30 4.00 -5.93 -8.36
N PRO A 31 4.08 -7.09 -9.03
CA PRO A 31 3.91 -8.38 -8.36
C PRO A 31 5.00 -8.65 -7.31
N MET A 32 6.20 -8.09 -7.50
CA MET A 32 7.29 -8.21 -6.52
C MET A 32 6.96 -7.39 -5.27
N VAL A 33 6.53 -6.14 -5.44
CA VAL A 33 6.14 -5.25 -4.33
C VAL A 33 4.93 -5.82 -3.58
N GLU A 34 3.94 -6.36 -4.28
CA GLU A 34 2.78 -7.02 -3.65
C GLU A 34 3.20 -8.24 -2.83
N ALA A 35 4.12 -9.06 -3.33
CA ALA A 35 4.64 -10.20 -2.56
C ALA A 35 5.37 -9.74 -1.28
N MET A 36 6.16 -8.67 -1.37
CA MET A 36 6.87 -8.07 -0.23
C MET A 36 5.90 -7.51 0.81
N LEU A 37 4.85 -6.82 0.38
CA LEU A 37 3.79 -6.30 1.26
C LEU A 37 3.04 -7.44 1.95
N LYS A 38 2.63 -8.48 1.20
CA LYS A 38 2.00 -9.68 1.77
C LYS A 38 2.88 -10.36 2.81
N GLN A 39 4.18 -10.46 2.54
CA GLN A 39 5.14 -11.01 3.50
C GLN A 39 5.21 -10.16 4.78
N LEU A 40 5.26 -8.83 4.68
CA LEU A 40 5.26 -7.94 5.84
C LEU A 40 3.96 -8.00 6.65
N VAL A 41 2.82 -8.20 5.97
CA VAL A 41 1.53 -8.45 6.62
C VAL A 41 1.53 -9.78 7.37
N ALA A 42 2.02 -10.86 6.75
CA ALA A 42 2.15 -12.16 7.39
C ALA A 42 3.09 -12.12 8.62
N MET A 43 4.12 -11.28 8.58
CA MET A 43 5.02 -11.01 9.72
C MET A 43 4.42 -10.07 10.78
N GLY A 44 3.21 -9.55 10.57
CA GLY A 44 2.54 -8.60 11.45
C GLY A 44 3.24 -7.25 11.56
N LYS A 45 4.00 -6.84 10.53
CA LYS A 45 4.66 -5.53 10.46
C LYS A 45 3.80 -4.48 9.76
N LEU A 46 2.96 -4.92 8.84
CA LEU A 46 1.97 -4.10 8.15
C LEU A 46 0.58 -4.73 8.32
N GLU A 47 -0.45 -3.94 8.05
CA GLU A 47 -1.83 -4.40 7.94
C GLU A 47 -2.45 -3.88 6.65
N GLU A 48 -3.32 -4.69 6.05
CA GLU A 48 -4.12 -4.30 4.89
C GLU A 48 -5.39 -3.58 5.38
N VAL A 49 -5.61 -2.38 4.87
CA VAL A 49 -6.76 -1.54 5.18
C VAL A 49 -7.57 -1.38 3.91
N ASP A 50 -8.89 -1.50 4.06
CA ASP A 50 -9.80 -1.33 2.95
C ASP A 50 -9.92 0.16 2.57
N ALA A 51 -9.72 0.46 1.28
CA ALA A 51 -9.79 1.82 0.75
C ALA A 51 -11.21 2.37 0.61
N SER A 52 -12.26 1.58 0.92
CA SER A 52 -13.66 1.97 0.66
C SER A 52 -14.15 3.12 1.53
N SER A 53 -13.34 3.64 2.46
CA SER A 53 -13.61 4.89 3.16
C SER A 53 -13.22 6.12 2.33
N CYS A 54 -13.65 6.21 1.07
CA CYS A 54 -13.81 7.52 0.41
C CYS A 54 -15.06 8.21 0.99
N LEU A 55 -15.00 8.57 2.27
CA LEU A 55 -15.99 9.43 2.92
C LEU A 55 -15.61 10.88 2.63
N SER A 56 -16.33 11.48 1.69
CA SER A 56 -16.32 12.91 1.33
C SER A 56 -15.18 13.37 0.42
N GLY A 57 -15.55 13.82 -0.79
CA GLY A 57 -14.75 14.76 -1.58
C GLY A 57 -13.82 14.17 -2.63
N GLY A 58 -14.39 13.56 -3.68
CA GLY A 58 -13.87 13.56 -5.05
C GLY A 58 -12.38 13.25 -5.24
N CYS A 59 -12.05 11.97 -5.43
CA CYS A 59 -10.83 11.61 -6.13
C CYS A 59 -11.01 12.01 -7.61
N LYS A 60 -10.58 13.22 -8.00
CA LYS A 60 -10.72 13.82 -9.35
C LYS A 60 -10.11 12.99 -10.51
N GLN A 61 -9.55 11.83 -10.22
CA GLN A 61 -8.82 10.99 -11.17
C GLN A 61 -9.21 9.49 -11.13
N CYS A 62 -10.18 9.08 -10.31
CA CYS A 62 -10.76 7.72 -10.40
C CYS A 62 -11.93 7.78 -11.42
N PRO A 63 -11.80 7.22 -12.65
CA PRO A 63 -12.96 7.08 -13.55
C PRO A 63 -14.02 6.22 -12.86
N GLU A 64 -15.27 6.71 -12.85
CA GLU A 64 -16.44 6.23 -12.09
C GLU A 64 -16.84 4.75 -12.30
N THR A 65 -16.08 3.99 -13.08
CA THR A 65 -16.35 2.58 -13.41
C THR A 65 -15.32 1.60 -12.84
N GLN A 66 -14.20 2.08 -12.30
CA GLN A 66 -13.21 1.21 -11.68
C GLN A 66 -13.29 1.37 -10.17
N LYS A 67 -13.85 0.37 -9.48
CA LYS A 67 -13.79 0.24 -8.03
C LYS A 67 -12.35 0.58 -7.62
N CYS A 68 -12.14 1.70 -6.93
CA CYS A 68 -10.82 2.08 -6.38
C CYS A 68 -10.50 1.16 -5.18
N GLY A 69 -10.59 -0.17 -5.40
CA GLY A 69 -10.34 -1.27 -4.47
C GLY A 69 -8.85 -1.62 -4.40
N SER A 70 -8.01 -0.59 -4.50
CA SER A 70 -6.59 -0.73 -4.26
C SER A 70 -6.40 -1.07 -2.79
N LYS A 71 -5.75 -2.19 -2.50
CA LYS A 71 -5.36 -2.57 -1.14
C LYS A 71 -4.41 -1.50 -0.60
N ILE A 72 -4.80 -0.85 0.51
CA ILE A 72 -3.95 0.12 1.21
C ILE A 72 -3.23 -0.62 2.32
N TYR A 73 -1.96 -0.29 2.51
CA TYR A 73 -1.14 -0.83 3.57
C TYR A 73 -0.72 0.27 4.52
N GLN A 74 -0.75 -0.01 5.82
CA GLN A 74 -0.23 0.86 6.87
C GLN A 74 0.60 0.05 7.87
N LEU A 75 1.39 0.74 8.70
CA LEU A 75 2.11 0.09 9.80
C LEU A 75 1.13 -0.55 10.78
N SER A 76 1.40 -1.81 11.14
CA SER A 76 0.63 -2.47 12.21
C SER A 76 1.04 -1.88 13.56
N VAL A 77 0.17 -1.08 14.16
CA VAL A 77 0.37 -0.58 15.54
C VAL A 77 -0.17 -1.65 16.50
N LYS A 78 0.63 -2.69 16.73
CA LYS A 78 0.37 -3.60 17.86
C LYS A 78 0.82 -2.89 19.14
N ASN A 79 -0.17 -2.44 19.92
CA ASN A 79 0.04 -1.91 21.27
C ASN A 79 0.44 -3.02 22.25
#